data_AF-A0A841CXN5-F1
#
_entry.id   AF-A0A841CXN5-F1
#
_cell.length_a   1.000
_cell.length_b   1.000
_cell.length_c   1.000
_cell.angle_alpha   90.00
_cell.angle_beta   90.00
_cell.angle_gamma   90.00
#
_symmetry.space_group_name_H-M   'P 1'
#
loop_
_entity.id
_entity.type
_entity.pdbx_description
1 polymer ?
#
loop_
_entity_poly.entity_id
_entity_poly.type
_entity_poly.pdbx_seq_one_letter_code
_entity_poly.pdbx_strand_id
1 'polypeptide(L)'
;MSAGNAHYVVVDRGGHRVWSRHGGAATFHRDLLRGPEGALAFIRRQQGGHAAFWMNSVWWRAVALLDLRERRLLVHTEREIAGYRRTGLREVRAWLRILAALWPGWAVTWVPRGLYQIMEYLGLPYDTVLYLDEPPSPLAGRWAQAPTEEDDPAQVASALIAVRDGNDRLSFRGCWASGLAEPLLAGPAELASEQEEATGFAVLESVPWNGAFLDVPGRRLDWWALDCLLDPAWAAHLWRGWTLTDHGDAFEEVAALIGPELLLDAGTDDDTLRRVADWFARGTADPRDRERLLRIPLTG
;
A
#
# COMPACT_ATOMS: atom_id res chain seq x y z
N MET A 1 -13.70 -12.49 -10.38
CA MET A 1 -13.56 -11.16 -9.74
C MET A 1 -13.28 -10.14 -10.83
N SER A 2 -13.95 -8.99 -10.84
CA SER A 2 -13.68 -7.93 -11.83
C SER A 2 -12.25 -7.42 -11.66
N ALA A 3 -11.61 -7.00 -12.76
CA ALA A 3 -10.21 -6.59 -12.76
C ALA A 3 -9.92 -5.27 -12.00
N GLY A 4 -10.93 -4.63 -11.40
CA GLY A 4 -10.83 -3.35 -10.70
C GLY A 4 -10.64 -2.15 -11.63
N ASN A 5 -11.21 -0.99 -11.28
CA ASN A 5 -11.01 0.23 -12.07
C ASN A 5 -9.77 1.00 -11.61
N ALA A 6 -9.17 1.75 -12.54
CA ALA A 6 -8.07 2.67 -12.21
C ALA A 6 -8.48 4.11 -12.47
N HIS A 7 -8.17 4.99 -11.52
CA HIS A 7 -8.26 6.44 -11.67
C HIS A 7 -6.93 7.05 -12.10
N TYR A 8 -7.02 8.04 -12.97
CA TYR A 8 -5.89 8.83 -13.42
C TYR A 8 -6.26 10.31 -13.28
N VAL A 9 -5.55 11.01 -12.42
CA VAL A 9 -5.75 12.43 -12.14
C VAL A 9 -4.60 13.19 -12.77
N VAL A 10 -4.89 14.25 -13.52
CA VAL A 10 -3.86 15.16 -14.03
C VAL A 10 -4.14 16.54 -13.49
N VAL A 11 -3.13 17.13 -12.83
CA VAL A 11 -3.16 18.49 -12.30
C VAL A 11 -2.26 19.37 -13.15
N ASP A 12 -2.80 20.47 -13.66
CA ASP A 12 -2.08 21.46 -14.44
C ASP A 12 -2.47 22.89 -14.02
N ARG A 13 -2.09 23.91 -14.81
CA ARG A 13 -2.41 25.31 -14.50
C ARG A 13 -3.92 25.62 -14.47
N GLY A 14 -4.74 24.80 -15.13
CA GLY A 14 -6.20 24.94 -15.17
C GLY A 14 -6.93 24.16 -14.08
N GLY A 15 -6.22 23.54 -13.14
CA GLY A 15 -6.81 22.71 -12.09
C GLY A 15 -6.59 21.22 -12.34
N HIS A 16 -7.49 20.38 -11.84
CA HIS A 16 -7.41 18.93 -11.98
C HIS A 16 -8.47 18.38 -12.94
N ARG A 17 -8.14 17.25 -13.58
CA ARG A 17 -9.06 16.47 -14.40
C ARG A 17 -8.90 15.00 -14.06
N VAL A 18 -10.00 14.26 -14.11
CA VAL A 18 -10.04 12.85 -13.75
C VAL A 18 -10.41 12.02 -14.96
N TRP A 19 -9.67 10.94 -15.17
CA TRP A 19 -9.97 9.90 -16.14
C TRP A 19 -10.06 8.55 -15.42
N SER A 20 -10.79 7.62 -16.02
CA SER A 20 -10.98 6.29 -15.47
C SER A 20 -10.93 5.24 -16.56
N ARG A 21 -10.43 4.05 -16.21
CA ARG A 21 -10.43 2.89 -17.11
C ARG A 21 -11.02 1.67 -16.43
N HIS A 22 -12.02 1.08 -17.09
CA HIS A 22 -12.57 -0.19 -16.65
C HIS A 22 -11.55 -1.33 -16.76
N GLY A 23 -11.38 -2.09 -15.68
CA GLY A 23 -10.34 -3.12 -15.59
C GLY A 23 -8.92 -2.57 -15.59
N GLY A 24 -8.75 -1.25 -15.43
CA GLY A 24 -7.45 -0.57 -15.53
C GLY A 24 -6.48 -0.98 -14.42
N ALA A 25 -6.97 -1.43 -13.27
CA ALA A 25 -6.10 -1.80 -12.15
C ALA A 25 -5.21 -3.00 -12.48
N ALA A 26 -5.69 -3.94 -13.32
CA ALA A 26 -4.91 -5.12 -13.72
C ALA A 26 -3.66 -4.82 -14.55
N THR A 27 -3.61 -3.67 -15.25
CA THR A 27 -2.44 -3.26 -16.03
C THR A 27 -1.74 -2.03 -15.45
N PHE A 28 -2.20 -1.55 -14.30
CA PHE A 28 -1.79 -0.27 -13.71
C PHE A 28 -0.27 -0.13 -13.57
N HIS A 29 0.39 -1.13 -12.98
CA HIS A 29 1.85 -1.14 -12.84
C HIS A 29 2.58 -0.93 -14.16
N ARG A 30 2.11 -1.57 -15.25
CA ARG A 30 2.71 -1.48 -16.59
C ARG A 30 2.37 -0.18 -17.30
N ASP A 31 1.14 0.31 -17.12
CA ASP A 31 0.69 1.52 -17.78
C ASP A 31 1.53 2.75 -17.39
N LEU A 32 2.03 2.77 -16.15
CA LEU A 32 2.91 3.83 -15.66
C LEU A 32 4.38 3.68 -16.09
N LEU A 33 4.86 2.50 -16.52
CA LEU A 33 6.25 2.31 -17.00
C LEU A 33 6.55 3.02 -18.33
N ARG A 34 5.53 3.58 -18.98
CA ARG A 34 5.67 4.31 -20.26
C ARG A 34 6.41 5.65 -20.13
N GLY A 35 6.75 6.07 -18.90
CA GLY A 35 7.28 7.40 -18.61
C GLY A 35 6.21 8.49 -18.66
N PRO A 36 6.55 9.74 -18.34
CA PRO A 36 5.58 10.81 -18.13
C PRO A 36 4.78 11.14 -19.39
N GLU A 37 5.42 11.30 -20.56
CA GLU A 37 4.72 11.64 -21.81
C GLU A 37 3.84 10.47 -22.29
N GLY A 38 4.38 9.24 -22.20
CA GLY A 38 3.68 8.03 -22.61
C GLY A 38 2.46 7.74 -21.74
N ALA A 39 2.60 7.90 -20.41
CA ALA A 39 1.52 7.77 -19.46
C ALA A 39 0.45 8.86 -19.69
N LEU A 40 0.84 10.13 -19.87
CA LEU A 40 -0.11 11.21 -20.12
C LEU A 40 -0.89 11.01 -21.43
N ALA A 41 -0.22 10.57 -22.50
CA ALA A 41 -0.88 10.23 -23.76
C ALA A 41 -1.83 9.04 -23.61
N PHE A 42 -1.48 8.06 -22.78
CA PHE A 42 -2.37 6.95 -22.44
C PHE A 42 -3.59 7.42 -21.64
N ILE A 43 -3.41 8.22 -20.59
CA ILE A 43 -4.46 8.74 -19.70
C ILE A 43 -5.51 9.51 -20.51
N ARG A 44 -5.07 10.40 -21.41
CA ARG A 44 -5.97 11.23 -22.23
C ARG A 44 -6.86 10.44 -23.19
N ARG A 45 -6.55 9.16 -23.44
CA ARG A 45 -7.38 8.25 -24.26
C ARG A 45 -8.42 7.48 -23.45
N GLN A 46 -8.40 7.60 -22.12
CA GLN A 46 -9.36 6.94 -21.24
C GLN A 46 -10.66 7.75 -21.15
N GLN A 47 -11.68 7.19 -20.50
CA GLN A 47 -12.95 7.91 -20.29
C GLN A 47 -12.77 9.00 -19.22
N GLY A 48 -13.50 10.10 -19.36
CA GLY A 48 -13.46 11.23 -18.43
C GLY A 48 -12.87 12.50 -19.05
N GLY A 49 -12.02 13.18 -18.29
CA GLY A 49 -11.35 14.42 -18.69
C GLY A 49 -11.95 15.69 -18.10
N HIS A 50 -12.74 15.57 -17.03
CA HIS A 50 -13.26 16.69 -16.25
C HIS A 50 -13.13 16.43 -14.75
N ALA A 51 -13.20 17.48 -13.95
CA ALA A 51 -12.96 17.45 -12.50
C ALA A 51 -13.94 16.53 -11.73
N ALA A 52 -15.20 16.46 -12.18
CA ALA A 52 -16.24 15.66 -11.52
C ALA A 52 -16.29 14.17 -11.94
N PHE A 53 -15.34 13.65 -12.72
CA PHE A 53 -15.40 12.27 -13.27
C PHE A 53 -14.89 11.19 -12.29
N TRP A 54 -15.21 11.33 -11.02
CA TRP A 54 -14.87 10.33 -10.01
C TRP A 54 -15.81 9.12 -10.13
N MET A 55 -15.26 7.93 -9.96
CA MET A 55 -16.06 6.72 -9.73
C MET A 55 -16.26 6.57 -8.23
N ASN A 56 -17.25 5.79 -7.82
CA ASN A 56 -17.44 5.50 -6.40
C ASN A 56 -16.26 4.71 -5.80
N SER A 57 -16.07 4.88 -4.49
CA SER A 57 -14.94 4.32 -3.73
C SER A 57 -14.93 2.78 -3.72
N VAL A 58 -16.07 2.13 -3.98
CA VAL A 58 -16.20 0.68 -3.97
C VAL A 58 -15.60 0.01 -5.21
N TRP A 59 -15.49 0.73 -6.34
CA TRP A 59 -15.14 0.13 -7.63
C TRP A 59 -13.74 0.47 -8.13
N TRP A 60 -13.07 1.47 -7.56
CA TRP A 60 -11.66 1.73 -7.86
C TRP A 60 -10.77 0.72 -7.10
N ARG A 61 -9.60 0.42 -7.66
CA ARG A 61 -8.56 -0.44 -7.07
C ARG A 61 -7.15 0.10 -7.32
N ALA A 62 -7.04 1.22 -8.02
CA ALA A 62 -5.79 1.89 -8.33
C ALA A 62 -6.05 3.38 -8.61
N VAL A 63 -5.09 4.23 -8.24
CA VAL A 63 -5.09 5.65 -8.59
C VAL A 63 -3.68 6.14 -8.87
N ALA A 64 -3.54 6.92 -9.93
CA ALA A 64 -2.35 7.72 -10.19
C ALA A 64 -2.74 9.21 -10.28
N LEU A 65 -2.01 10.09 -9.59
CA LEU A 65 -2.09 11.53 -9.78
C LEU A 65 -0.78 12.05 -10.35
N LEU A 66 -0.87 12.78 -11.46
CA LEU A 66 0.23 13.45 -12.13
C LEU A 66 0.07 14.96 -11.94
N ASP A 67 0.88 15.57 -11.08
CA ASP A 67 0.97 17.02 -11.00
C ASP A 67 2.03 17.51 -11.98
N LEU A 68 1.58 18.08 -13.10
CA LEU A 68 2.47 18.58 -14.16
C LEU A 68 3.25 19.83 -13.73
N ARG A 69 2.79 20.55 -12.70
CA ARG A 69 3.40 21.80 -12.23
C ARG A 69 4.61 21.49 -11.35
N GLU A 70 4.40 20.55 -10.42
CA GLU A 70 5.40 20.13 -9.44
C GLU A 70 6.22 18.91 -9.91
N ARG A 71 5.86 18.31 -11.04
CA ARG A 71 6.41 17.04 -11.54
C ARG A 71 6.33 15.96 -10.46
N ARG A 72 5.13 15.72 -9.93
CA ARG A 72 4.87 14.69 -8.92
C ARG A 72 3.97 13.59 -9.46
N LEU A 73 4.35 12.35 -9.20
CA LEU A 73 3.54 11.17 -9.47
C LEU A 73 3.19 10.52 -8.13
N LEU A 74 1.92 10.62 -7.73
CA LEU A 74 1.38 9.91 -6.57
C LEU A 74 0.67 8.64 -7.06
N VAL A 75 0.97 7.50 -6.45
CA VAL A 75 0.42 6.21 -6.90
C VAL A 75 -0.04 5.35 -5.74
N HIS A 76 -1.13 4.64 -5.96
CA HIS A 76 -1.62 3.61 -5.06
C HIS A 76 -2.34 2.54 -5.86
N THR A 77 -2.20 1.28 -5.45
CA THR A 77 -3.04 0.19 -5.93
C THR A 77 -3.13 -0.93 -4.91
N GLU A 78 -4.32 -1.52 -4.81
CA GLU A 78 -4.59 -2.75 -4.05
C GLU A 78 -4.26 -4.01 -4.88
N ARG A 79 -3.67 -3.83 -6.06
CA ARG A 79 -3.35 -4.92 -6.97
C ARG A 79 -1.95 -5.42 -6.72
N GLU A 80 -1.82 -6.72 -6.75
CA GLU A 80 -0.54 -7.40 -6.80
C GLU A 80 0.23 -7.04 -8.08
N ILE A 81 1.56 -6.96 -7.97
CA ILE A 81 2.43 -7.00 -9.13
C ILE A 81 2.25 -8.37 -9.78
N ALA A 82 1.85 -8.40 -11.05
CA ALA A 82 1.60 -9.65 -11.78
C ALA A 82 2.80 -10.60 -11.66
N GLY A 83 2.55 -11.91 -11.56
CA GLY A 83 3.61 -12.92 -11.44
C GLY A 83 4.07 -13.21 -10.01
N TYR A 84 3.64 -12.42 -9.03
CA TYR A 84 3.83 -12.69 -7.61
C TYR A 84 2.57 -13.31 -7.03
N ARG A 85 2.72 -14.27 -6.10
CA ARG A 85 1.59 -14.82 -5.33
C ARG A 85 1.00 -13.74 -4.44
N ARG A 86 1.89 -13.02 -3.75
CA ARG A 86 1.63 -11.79 -3.02
C ARG A 86 2.84 -10.88 -3.12
N THR A 87 2.60 -9.59 -3.30
CA THR A 87 3.59 -8.54 -3.40
C THR A 87 3.87 -8.07 -1.98
N GLY A 88 5.12 -8.08 -1.57
CA GLY A 88 5.52 -7.49 -0.31
C GLY A 88 5.85 -6.01 -0.47
N LEU A 89 6.19 -5.39 0.66
CA LEU A 89 6.61 -4.00 0.68
C LEU A 89 7.85 -3.74 -0.18
N ARG A 90 8.81 -4.67 -0.16
CA ARG A 90 10.04 -4.58 -0.94
C ARG A 90 9.78 -4.63 -2.44
N GLU A 91 8.84 -5.45 -2.90
CA GLU A 91 8.45 -5.47 -4.31
C GLU A 91 7.84 -4.15 -4.77
N VAL A 92 7.04 -3.49 -3.91
CA VAL A 92 6.51 -2.15 -4.21
C VAL A 92 7.62 -1.10 -4.22
N ARG A 93 8.53 -1.09 -3.23
CA ARG A 93 9.72 -0.22 -3.23
C ARG A 93 10.55 -0.40 -4.50
N ALA A 94 10.81 -1.65 -4.90
CA ALA A 94 11.50 -1.97 -6.14
C ALA A 94 10.77 -1.43 -7.37
N TRP A 95 9.45 -1.60 -7.46
CA TRP A 95 8.66 -1.05 -8.55
C TRP A 95 8.68 0.48 -8.58
N LEU A 96 8.62 1.16 -7.43
CA LEU A 96 8.74 2.62 -7.34
C LEU A 96 10.12 3.11 -7.78
N ARG A 97 11.20 2.41 -7.42
CA ARG A 97 12.57 2.70 -7.91
C ARG A 97 12.65 2.59 -9.43
N ILE A 98 12.06 1.54 -10.00
CA ILE A 98 11.96 1.38 -11.45
C ILE A 98 11.18 2.53 -12.09
N LEU A 99 10.04 2.88 -11.49
CA LEU A 99 9.20 3.95 -11.97
C LEU A 99 9.92 5.31 -11.94
N ALA A 100 10.60 5.63 -10.84
CA ALA A 100 11.41 6.85 -10.70
C ALA A 100 12.50 6.95 -11.78
N ALA A 101 13.19 5.84 -12.10
CA ALA A 101 14.18 5.82 -13.16
C ALA A 101 13.59 6.09 -14.57
N LEU A 102 12.34 5.70 -14.79
CA LEU A 102 11.61 5.92 -16.04
C LEU A 102 10.90 7.28 -16.11
N TRP A 103 10.85 8.00 -14.99
CA TRP A 103 10.20 9.31 -14.83
C TRP A 103 11.23 10.38 -14.43
N PRO A 104 12.20 10.71 -15.32
CA PRO A 104 13.30 11.61 -14.97
C PRO A 104 12.80 13.00 -14.59
N GLY A 105 13.27 13.51 -13.46
CA GLY A 105 12.89 14.82 -12.94
C GLY A 105 11.50 14.88 -12.31
N TRP A 106 10.88 13.73 -12.05
CA TRP A 106 9.65 13.63 -11.27
C TRP A 106 9.93 13.04 -9.88
N ALA A 107 9.20 13.52 -8.88
CA ALA A 107 9.09 12.85 -7.59
C ALA A 107 7.99 11.77 -7.68
N VAL A 108 8.37 10.52 -7.48
CA VAL A 108 7.45 9.37 -7.49
C VAL A 108 7.21 8.93 -6.05
N THR A 109 5.96 8.82 -5.64
CA THR A 109 5.59 8.55 -4.25
C THR A 109 4.40 7.61 -4.17
N TRP A 110 4.51 6.59 -3.33
CA TRP A 110 3.37 5.77 -2.94
C TRP A 110 2.49 6.51 -1.94
N VAL A 111 1.19 6.47 -2.12
CA VAL A 111 0.22 7.08 -1.19
C VAL A 111 -0.57 5.97 -0.48
N PRO A 112 -0.15 5.55 0.72
CA PRO A 112 -0.75 4.38 1.39
C PRO A 112 -2.22 4.55 1.75
N ARG A 113 -2.73 5.79 1.85
CA ARG A 113 -4.16 6.06 2.07
C ARG A 113 -4.95 6.25 0.78
N GLY A 114 -4.36 5.91 -0.37
CA GLY A 114 -5.04 5.88 -1.66
C GLY A 114 -5.78 7.17 -1.99
N LEU A 115 -7.06 7.07 -2.31
CA LEU A 115 -7.88 8.24 -2.65
C LEU A 115 -7.99 9.30 -1.56
N TYR A 116 -7.90 8.94 -0.26
CA TYR A 116 -7.93 9.94 0.82
C TYR A 116 -6.78 10.95 0.68
N GLN A 117 -5.55 10.46 0.50
CA GLN A 117 -4.38 11.31 0.26
C GLN A 117 -4.46 12.08 -1.05
N ILE A 118 -5.12 11.54 -2.07
CA ILE A 118 -5.38 12.26 -3.33
C ILE A 118 -6.37 13.40 -3.12
N MET A 119 -7.45 13.20 -2.36
CA MET A 119 -8.41 14.26 -2.03
C MET A 119 -7.75 15.38 -1.22
N GLU A 120 -6.97 15.03 -0.20
CA GLU A 120 -6.20 15.99 0.59
C GLU A 120 -5.23 16.80 -0.27
N TYR A 121 -4.49 16.13 -1.17
CA TYR A 121 -3.56 16.79 -2.08
C TYR A 121 -4.27 17.80 -3.00
N LEU A 122 -5.49 17.48 -3.44
CA LEU A 122 -6.31 18.36 -4.27
C LEU A 122 -7.08 19.42 -3.47
N GLY A 123 -7.10 19.33 -2.14
CA GLY A 123 -7.93 20.18 -1.27
C GLY A 123 -9.43 19.93 -1.45
N LEU A 124 -9.82 18.69 -1.78
CA LEU A 124 -11.21 18.29 -1.99
C LEU A 124 -11.77 17.57 -0.75
N PRO A 125 -13.07 17.73 -0.44
CA PRO A 125 -13.71 16.95 0.61
C PRO A 125 -13.90 15.49 0.17
N TYR A 126 -13.91 14.56 1.12
CA TYR A 126 -14.03 13.12 0.82
C TYR A 126 -15.37 12.74 0.18
N ASP A 127 -16.44 13.46 0.49
CA ASP A 127 -17.77 13.28 -0.14
C ASP A 127 -17.80 13.61 -1.65
N THR A 128 -16.70 14.15 -2.22
CA THR A 128 -16.50 14.30 -3.67
C THR A 128 -16.54 12.93 -4.38
N VAL A 129 -16.06 11.88 -3.70
CA VAL A 129 -16.06 10.51 -4.21
C VAL A 129 -17.11 9.72 -3.43
N LEU A 130 -18.12 9.23 -4.13
CA LEU A 130 -19.22 8.50 -3.50
C LEU A 130 -18.71 7.32 -2.65
N TYR A 131 -19.14 7.26 -1.38
CA TYR A 131 -18.76 6.27 -0.36
C TYR A 131 -17.31 6.35 0.14
N LEU A 132 -16.55 7.41 -0.16
CA LEU A 132 -15.18 7.54 0.36
C LEU A 132 -15.17 8.03 1.81
N ASP A 133 -16.18 8.77 2.25
CA ASP A 133 -16.35 9.24 3.62
C ASP A 133 -17.01 8.20 4.55
N GLU A 134 -17.48 7.09 3.99
CA GLU A 134 -18.00 5.95 4.75
C GLU A 134 -16.82 5.10 5.27
N PRO A 135 -16.62 4.99 6.60
CA PRO A 135 -15.55 4.17 7.13
C PRO A 135 -15.81 2.68 6.83
N PRO A 136 -14.76 1.87 6.60
CA PRO A 136 -14.92 0.43 6.53
C PRO A 136 -15.47 -0.13 7.84
N SER A 137 -16.07 -1.32 7.78
CA SER A 137 -16.51 -2.01 8.98
C SER A 137 -15.29 -2.29 9.88
N PRO A 138 -15.34 -1.97 11.18
CA PRO A 138 -14.27 -2.32 12.11
C PRO A 138 -14.14 -3.84 12.23
N LEU A 139 -12.96 -4.32 12.64
CA LEU A 139 -12.84 -5.71 13.07
C LEU A 139 -13.72 -5.96 14.29
N ALA A 140 -14.30 -7.16 14.35
CA ALA A 140 -15.08 -7.61 15.50
C ALA A 140 -14.80 -9.08 15.81
N GLY A 141 -14.69 -9.41 17.10
CA GLY A 141 -14.54 -10.78 17.57
C GLY A 141 -13.21 -11.41 17.16
N ARG A 142 -13.26 -12.61 16.54
CA ARG A 142 -12.07 -13.34 16.11
C ARG A 142 -11.58 -12.80 14.78
N TRP A 143 -10.65 -11.84 14.85
CA TRP A 143 -10.04 -11.20 13.69
C TRP A 143 -8.68 -11.77 13.32
N ALA A 144 -8.05 -12.50 14.25
CA ALA A 144 -6.80 -13.20 14.02
C ALA A 144 -7.07 -14.66 13.63
N GLN A 145 -6.24 -15.17 12.74
CA GLN A 145 -6.09 -16.60 12.52
C GLN A 145 -4.63 -17.00 12.68
N ALA A 146 -4.38 -18.21 13.18
CA ALA A 146 -3.07 -18.80 13.15
C ALA A 146 -2.74 -19.04 11.67
N PRO A 147 -1.54 -18.69 11.20
CA PRO A 147 -1.04 -19.34 10.02
C PRO A 147 -1.10 -20.86 10.26
N THR A 148 -1.53 -21.62 9.25
CA THR A 148 -1.28 -23.06 9.30
C THR A 148 0.24 -23.27 9.40
N GLU A 149 0.71 -24.40 9.94
CA GLU A 149 2.16 -24.65 10.09
C GLU A 149 2.93 -24.54 8.76
N GLU A 150 2.24 -24.60 7.62
CA GLU A 150 2.80 -24.51 6.27
C GLU A 150 2.66 -23.12 5.62
N ASP A 151 1.90 -22.17 6.20
CA ASP A 151 1.64 -20.85 5.61
C ASP A 151 2.55 -19.78 6.20
N ASP A 152 3.29 -19.05 5.35
CA ASP A 152 3.94 -17.79 5.73
C ASP A 152 2.87 -16.68 5.89
N PRO A 153 2.68 -16.10 7.10
CA PRO A 153 1.77 -14.97 7.33
C PRO A 153 1.95 -13.81 6.36
N ALA A 154 3.18 -13.53 5.91
CA ALA A 154 3.44 -12.46 4.94
C ALA A 154 2.81 -12.76 3.56
N GLN A 155 2.55 -14.03 3.26
CA GLN A 155 1.93 -14.47 2.02
C GLN A 155 0.41 -14.63 2.15
N VAL A 156 -0.11 -14.91 3.35
CA VAL A 156 -1.55 -15.21 3.54
C VAL A 156 -2.33 -14.10 4.24
N ALA A 157 -1.73 -13.35 5.16
CA ALA A 157 -2.38 -12.26 5.86
C ALA A 157 -2.15 -10.90 5.17
N SER A 158 -3.12 -10.01 5.29
CA SER A 158 -3.04 -8.63 4.80
C SER A 158 -2.25 -7.71 5.72
N ALA A 159 -2.18 -8.07 7.00
CA ALA A 159 -1.30 -7.43 7.94
C ALA A 159 -0.76 -8.43 8.95
N LEU A 160 0.49 -8.21 9.38
CA LEU A 160 1.04 -8.84 10.58
C LEU A 160 0.86 -7.89 11.77
N ILE A 161 0.24 -8.35 12.85
CA ILE A 161 0.07 -7.56 14.07
C ILE A 161 0.83 -8.24 15.21
N ALA A 162 1.82 -7.55 15.75
CA ALA A 162 2.54 -7.91 16.96
C ALA A 162 1.93 -7.17 18.15
N VAL A 163 1.66 -7.87 19.25
CA VAL A 163 1.06 -7.30 20.47
C VAL A 163 1.92 -7.67 21.68
N ARG A 164 2.38 -6.65 22.41
CA ARG A 164 3.00 -6.79 23.73
C ARG A 164 1.94 -6.53 24.80
N ASP A 165 1.66 -7.55 25.61
CA ASP A 165 0.64 -7.49 26.65
C ASP A 165 1.14 -6.90 27.99
N GLY A 166 0.24 -6.83 28.98
CA GLY A 166 0.53 -6.29 30.32
C GLY A 166 1.59 -7.07 31.11
N ASN A 167 1.91 -8.29 30.70
CA ASN A 167 2.93 -9.16 31.31
C ASN A 167 4.23 -9.18 30.50
N ASP A 168 4.40 -8.23 29.57
CA ASP A 168 5.55 -8.15 28.66
C ASP A 168 5.67 -9.36 27.70
N ARG A 169 4.57 -10.12 27.53
CA ARG A 169 4.54 -11.21 26.56
C ARG A 169 4.23 -10.66 25.18
N LEU A 170 5.10 -10.96 24.23
CA LEU A 170 4.91 -10.66 22.82
C LEU A 170 4.13 -11.79 22.13
N SER A 171 3.21 -11.40 21.26
CA SER A 171 2.44 -12.34 20.45
C SER A 171 2.21 -11.81 19.03
N PHE A 172 2.21 -12.69 18.03
CA PHE A 172 2.06 -12.37 16.61
C PHE A 172 0.77 -12.97 16.06
N ARG A 173 0.12 -12.21 15.17
CA ARG A 173 -1.17 -12.57 14.58
C ARG A 173 -1.23 -12.12 13.13
N GLY A 174 -1.72 -13.01 12.25
CA GLY A 174 -2.15 -12.61 10.92
C GLY A 174 -3.52 -11.93 10.97
N CYS A 175 -3.69 -10.84 10.24
CA CYS A 175 -4.98 -10.18 10.04
C CYS A 175 -5.37 -10.27 8.56
N TRP A 176 -6.56 -10.83 8.29
CA TRP A 176 -7.11 -11.02 6.94
C TRP A 176 -8.07 -9.90 6.50
N ALA A 177 -8.00 -8.75 7.18
CA ALA A 177 -8.65 -7.51 6.77
C ALA A 177 -8.25 -7.08 5.35
N SER A 178 -8.96 -6.10 4.78
CA SER A 178 -8.58 -5.54 3.47
C SER A 178 -7.30 -4.69 3.50
N GLY A 179 -6.80 -4.34 4.70
CA GLY A 179 -5.62 -3.50 4.91
C GLY A 179 -5.49 -3.10 6.39
N LEU A 180 -4.84 -1.97 6.69
CA LEU A 180 -4.67 -1.48 8.08
C LEU A 180 -5.84 -0.64 8.62
N ALA A 181 -6.76 -0.23 7.76
CA ALA A 181 -7.91 0.57 8.16
C ALA A 181 -8.82 -0.14 9.18
N GLU A 182 -9.16 -1.41 8.93
CA GLU A 182 -10.06 -2.17 9.81
C GLU A 182 -9.45 -2.44 11.22
N PRO A 183 -8.16 -2.83 11.35
CA PRO A 183 -7.48 -2.86 12.65
C PRO A 183 -7.49 -1.53 13.40
N LEU A 184 -7.21 -0.42 12.71
CA LEU A 184 -7.20 0.91 13.33
C LEU A 184 -8.60 1.31 13.81
N LEU A 185 -9.65 0.93 13.09
CA LEU A 185 -11.04 1.18 13.50
C LEU A 185 -11.54 0.26 14.62
N ALA A 186 -10.95 -0.92 14.79
CA ALA A 186 -11.26 -1.81 15.90
C ALA A 186 -10.82 -1.22 17.26
N GLY A 187 -9.73 -0.45 17.23
CA GLY A 187 -9.19 0.22 18.41
C GLY A 187 -8.41 -0.71 19.35
N PRO A 188 -7.85 -0.15 20.43
CA PRO A 188 -6.88 -0.84 21.28
C PRO A 188 -7.48 -2.04 22.03
N ALA A 189 -8.74 -1.96 22.45
CA ALA A 189 -9.38 -3.03 23.23
C ALA A 189 -9.54 -4.33 22.40
N GLU A 190 -10.01 -4.19 21.16
CA GLU A 190 -10.19 -5.32 20.26
C GLU A 190 -8.84 -5.91 19.83
N LEU A 191 -7.84 -5.07 19.52
CA LEU A 191 -6.52 -5.55 19.13
C LEU A 191 -5.74 -6.19 20.30
N ALA A 192 -5.93 -5.70 21.52
CA ALA A 192 -5.31 -6.26 22.72
C ALA A 192 -5.99 -7.53 23.24
N SER A 193 -7.18 -7.87 22.76
CA SER A 193 -7.90 -9.08 23.19
C SER A 193 -7.05 -10.34 22.99
N GLU A 194 -7.15 -11.32 23.89
CA GLU A 194 -6.46 -12.60 23.69
C GLU A 194 -7.05 -13.32 22.47
N GLN A 195 -6.16 -13.90 21.66
CA GLN A 195 -6.54 -14.72 20.51
C GLN A 195 -5.83 -16.06 20.69
N GLU A 196 -6.59 -17.14 20.62
CA GLU A 196 -6.12 -18.51 20.90
C GLU A 196 -4.95 -18.94 19.99
N GLU A 197 -4.82 -18.28 18.84
CA GLU A 197 -3.94 -18.64 17.74
C GLU A 197 -2.68 -17.76 17.62
N ALA A 198 -2.38 -16.96 18.66
CA ALA A 198 -1.21 -16.09 18.64
C ALA A 198 0.09 -16.87 18.93
N THR A 199 1.14 -16.60 18.15
CA THR A 199 2.46 -17.23 18.32
C THR A 199 3.41 -16.29 19.06
N GLY A 200 4.37 -16.82 19.83
CA GLY A 200 5.38 -16.01 20.53
C GLY A 200 6.50 -15.48 19.63
N PHE A 201 6.59 -15.97 18.39
CA PHE A 201 7.59 -15.59 17.39
C PHE A 201 6.99 -15.65 15.99
N ALA A 202 7.58 -14.94 15.04
CA ALA A 202 7.23 -14.97 13.63
C ALA A 202 8.48 -15.01 12.74
N VAL A 203 8.54 -15.97 11.83
CA VAL A 203 9.57 -16.06 10.79
C VAL A 203 8.89 -15.93 9.45
N LEU A 204 9.23 -14.90 8.68
CA LEU A 204 8.57 -14.56 7.43
C LEU A 204 9.59 -14.55 6.29
N GLU A 205 9.24 -15.14 5.14
CA GLU A 205 10.10 -15.20 3.94
C GLU A 205 9.99 -13.91 3.10
N SER A 206 9.11 -12.99 3.53
CA SER A 206 8.85 -11.72 2.86
C SER A 206 8.39 -10.67 3.85
N VAL A 207 8.52 -9.39 3.48
CA VAL A 207 7.98 -8.29 4.27
C VAL A 207 6.49 -8.16 3.95
N PRO A 208 5.58 -8.32 4.92
CA PRO A 208 4.14 -8.17 4.71
C PRO A 208 3.78 -6.82 4.08
N TRP A 209 2.69 -6.81 3.31
CA TRP A 209 2.12 -5.60 2.71
C TRP A 209 1.86 -4.50 3.76
N ASN A 210 1.46 -4.91 4.96
CA ASN A 210 1.31 -4.04 6.11
C ASN A 210 1.69 -4.77 7.40
N GLY A 211 1.97 -4.01 8.45
CA GLY A 211 2.05 -4.57 9.79
C GLY A 211 2.12 -3.53 10.88
N ALA A 212 1.88 -3.98 12.11
CA ALA A 212 1.78 -3.11 13.27
C ALA A 212 2.36 -3.75 14.52
N PHE A 213 2.85 -2.90 15.42
CA PHE A 213 3.26 -3.23 16.76
C PHE A 213 2.39 -2.47 17.76
N LEU A 214 1.67 -3.21 18.61
CA LEU A 214 0.84 -2.71 19.68
C LEU A 214 1.53 -2.95 21.02
N ASP A 215 1.96 -1.88 21.67
CA ASP A 215 2.51 -1.88 23.03
C ASP A 215 1.40 -1.46 24.02
N VAL A 216 0.77 -2.46 24.65
CA VAL A 216 -0.35 -2.22 25.57
C VAL A 216 0.09 -1.50 26.84
N PRO A 217 1.17 -1.90 27.54
CA PRO A 217 1.70 -1.13 28.67
C PRO A 217 2.05 0.31 28.31
N GLY A 218 2.73 0.52 27.18
CA GLY A 218 3.17 1.83 26.71
C GLY A 218 2.06 2.69 26.10
N ARG A 219 0.87 2.12 25.86
CA ARG A 219 -0.23 2.74 25.09
C ARG A 219 0.26 3.31 23.77
N ARG A 220 0.93 2.49 22.99
CA ARG A 220 1.52 2.89 21.71
C ARG A 220 1.14 1.92 20.60
N LEU A 221 0.91 2.45 19.41
CA LEU A 221 0.76 1.69 18.17
C LEU A 221 1.68 2.30 17.13
N ASP A 222 2.56 1.48 16.58
CA ASP A 222 3.44 1.82 15.46
C ASP A 222 3.12 0.89 14.29
N TRP A 223 3.01 1.42 13.08
CA TRP A 223 2.71 0.58 11.92
C TRP A 223 3.45 1.02 10.67
N TRP A 224 3.65 0.08 9.77
CA TRP A 224 3.95 0.34 8.38
C TRP A 224 2.77 -0.12 7.53
N ALA A 225 2.47 0.60 6.47
CA ALA A 225 1.38 0.22 5.59
C ALA A 225 1.67 0.69 4.16
N LEU A 226 1.47 -0.21 3.22
CA LEU A 226 1.22 0.17 1.83
C LEU A 226 -0.27 0.40 1.57
N ASP A 227 -1.15 -0.06 2.47
CA ASP A 227 -2.58 0.14 2.34
C ASP A 227 -3.28 0.43 3.68
N CYS A 228 -3.72 1.69 3.82
CA CYS A 228 -4.45 2.21 4.97
C CYS A 228 -5.52 3.21 4.50
N LEU A 229 -6.54 2.72 3.78
CA LEU A 229 -7.65 3.54 3.25
C LEU A 229 -8.58 4.05 4.36
N LEU A 230 -8.09 5.01 5.15
CA LEU A 230 -8.79 5.58 6.29
C LEU A 230 -8.53 7.08 6.41
N ASP A 231 -9.56 7.83 6.78
CA ASP A 231 -9.39 9.18 7.30
C ASP A 231 -8.74 9.14 8.71
N PRO A 232 -7.56 9.76 8.91
CA PRO A 232 -6.87 9.78 10.20
C PRO A 232 -7.70 10.28 11.37
N ALA A 233 -8.73 11.11 11.13
CA ALA A 233 -9.63 11.60 12.16
C ALA A 233 -10.35 10.47 12.92
N TRP A 234 -10.68 9.35 12.24
CA TRP A 234 -11.30 8.19 12.88
C TRP A 234 -10.37 7.52 13.87
N ALA A 235 -9.13 7.24 13.47
CA ALA A 235 -8.12 6.63 14.33
C ALA A 235 -7.84 7.53 15.55
N ALA A 236 -7.68 8.84 15.34
CA ALA A 236 -7.44 9.79 16.44
C ALA A 236 -8.56 9.78 17.50
N HIS A 237 -9.81 9.54 17.11
CA HIS A 237 -10.94 9.44 18.04
C HIS A 237 -10.91 8.15 18.87
N LEU A 238 -10.66 7.01 18.23
CA LEU A 238 -10.73 5.68 18.85
C LEU A 238 -9.52 5.38 19.75
N TRP A 239 -8.37 5.99 19.44
CA TRP A 239 -7.10 5.78 20.12
C TRP A 239 -6.76 6.92 21.08
N ARG A 240 -7.76 7.55 21.69
CA ARG A 240 -7.54 8.63 22.66
C ARG A 240 -6.66 8.16 23.81
N GLY A 241 -5.60 8.93 24.07
CA GLY A 241 -4.62 8.62 25.11
C GLY A 241 -3.59 7.56 24.73
N TRP A 242 -3.55 7.16 23.45
CA TRP A 242 -2.48 6.36 22.86
C TRP A 242 -1.57 7.22 21.99
N THR A 243 -0.32 6.79 21.83
CA THR A 243 0.62 7.33 20.84
C THR A 243 0.49 6.52 19.56
N LEU A 244 0.21 7.19 18.45
CA LEU A 244 0.08 6.58 17.13
C LEU A 244 1.22 7.05 16.23
N THR A 245 1.97 6.12 15.64
CA THR A 245 3.06 6.42 14.70
C THR A 245 2.87 5.66 13.38
N ASP A 246 2.63 6.41 12.30
CA ASP A 246 2.71 5.88 10.93
C ASP A 246 4.16 5.97 10.45
N HIS A 247 4.80 4.82 10.24
CA HIS A 247 6.16 4.73 9.69
C HIS A 247 6.16 4.71 8.15
N GLY A 248 5.00 4.80 7.50
CA GLY A 248 4.88 4.72 6.06
C GLY A 248 5.37 3.37 5.55
N ASP A 249 6.46 3.38 4.76
CA ASP A 249 7.07 2.15 4.26
C ASP A 249 8.25 1.64 5.12
N ALA A 250 8.66 2.36 6.18
CA ALA A 250 9.82 2.06 7.02
C ALA A 250 9.56 0.91 8.02
N PHE A 251 9.23 -0.28 7.49
CA PHE A 251 8.96 -1.48 8.28
C PHE A 251 10.12 -1.87 9.20
N GLU A 252 11.36 -1.50 8.82
CA GLU A 252 12.56 -1.78 9.60
C GLU A 252 12.51 -1.11 10.98
N GLU A 253 11.93 0.09 11.08
CA GLU A 253 11.77 0.80 12.35
C GLU A 253 10.78 0.09 13.26
N VAL A 254 9.66 -0.40 12.72
CA VAL A 254 8.68 -1.17 13.48
C VAL A 254 9.22 -2.54 13.88
N ALA A 255 9.95 -3.21 12.98
CA ALA A 255 10.61 -4.48 13.28
C ALA A 255 11.64 -4.33 14.42
N ALA A 256 12.39 -3.23 14.45
CA ALA A 256 13.31 -2.94 15.55
C ALA A 256 12.60 -2.71 16.91
N LEU A 257 11.39 -2.15 16.91
CA LEU A 257 10.57 -1.99 18.12
C LEU A 257 10.05 -3.34 18.64
N ILE A 258 9.69 -4.24 17.71
CA ILE A 258 9.21 -5.59 18.03
C ILE A 258 10.33 -6.42 18.66
N GLY A 259 11.51 -6.43 18.03
CA GLY A 259 12.68 -7.16 18.53
C GLY A 259 12.97 -8.47 17.80
N PRO A 260 13.87 -9.30 18.34
CA PRO A 260 14.39 -10.50 17.66
C PRO A 260 13.36 -11.60 17.44
N GLU A 261 12.18 -11.51 18.05
CA GLU A 261 11.07 -12.45 17.86
C GLU A 261 10.40 -12.33 16.48
N LEU A 262 10.65 -11.22 15.76
CA LEU A 262 10.29 -11.08 14.35
C LEU A 262 11.53 -11.25 13.47
N LEU A 263 11.58 -12.38 12.74
CA LEU A 263 12.62 -12.65 11.76
C LEU A 263 12.07 -12.47 10.34
N LEU A 264 12.70 -11.60 9.56
CA LEU A 264 12.36 -11.35 8.16
C LEU A 264 13.48 -11.87 7.25
N ASP A 265 13.29 -13.05 6.66
CA ASP A 265 14.20 -13.65 5.67
C ASP A 265 13.80 -13.24 4.24
N ALA A 266 13.63 -11.93 4.03
CA ALA A 266 13.04 -11.38 2.80
C ALA A 266 14.09 -11.04 1.71
N GLY A 267 15.29 -11.64 1.76
CA GLY A 267 16.41 -11.34 0.86
C GLY A 267 16.98 -9.92 1.03
N THR A 268 17.46 -9.30 -0.05
CA THR A 268 17.90 -7.89 -0.08
C THR A 268 17.03 -7.05 -1.02
N ASP A 269 17.05 -5.72 -0.83
CA ASP A 269 16.33 -4.80 -1.73
C ASP A 269 16.84 -4.87 -3.17
N ASP A 270 18.13 -5.11 -3.38
CA ASP A 270 18.74 -5.23 -4.70
C ASP A 270 18.36 -6.53 -5.41
N ASP A 271 18.25 -7.63 -4.66
CA ASP A 271 17.73 -8.90 -5.20
C ASP A 271 16.27 -8.75 -5.63
N THR A 272 15.45 -8.09 -4.81
CA THR A 272 14.05 -7.82 -5.13
C THR A 272 13.93 -6.86 -6.31
N LEU A 273 14.74 -5.80 -6.38
CA LEU A 273 14.79 -4.89 -7.52
C LEU A 273 15.10 -5.63 -8.82
N ARG A 274 16.12 -6.48 -8.83
CA ARG A 274 16.47 -7.30 -10.00
C ARG A 274 15.31 -8.20 -10.43
N ARG A 275 14.70 -8.93 -9.48
CA ARG A 275 13.55 -9.82 -9.75
C ARG A 275 12.37 -9.07 -10.38
N VAL A 276 12.02 -7.91 -9.81
CA VAL A 276 10.90 -7.08 -10.30
C VAL A 276 11.23 -6.49 -11.69
N ALA A 277 12.45 -5.96 -11.88
CA ALA A 277 12.89 -5.41 -13.17
C ALA A 277 12.89 -6.47 -14.27
N ASP A 278 13.45 -7.64 -14.00
CA ASP A 278 13.48 -8.78 -14.92
C ASP A 278 12.07 -9.25 -15.30
N TRP A 279 11.15 -9.27 -14.34
CA TRP A 279 9.75 -9.60 -14.60
C TRP A 279 9.10 -8.65 -15.60
N PHE A 280 9.22 -7.33 -15.39
CA PHE A 280 8.69 -6.35 -16.33
C PHE A 280 9.39 -6.41 -17.67
N ALA A 281 10.71 -6.60 -17.70
CA ALA A 281 11.50 -6.70 -18.93
C ALA A 281 11.07 -7.87 -19.82
N ARG A 282 10.73 -9.04 -19.24
CA ARG A 282 10.18 -10.20 -19.99
C ARG A 282 8.80 -9.93 -20.59
N GLY A 283 8.00 -9.08 -19.94
CA GLY A 283 6.65 -8.74 -20.38
C GLY A 283 6.58 -7.59 -21.39
N THR A 284 7.71 -6.94 -21.68
CA THR A 284 7.81 -5.78 -22.58
C THR A 284 8.09 -6.23 -24.01
N ALA A 285 7.22 -5.84 -24.94
CA ALA A 285 7.37 -6.18 -26.36
C ALA A 285 8.41 -5.30 -27.09
N ASP A 286 8.57 -4.03 -26.68
CA ASP A 286 9.56 -3.12 -27.29
C ASP A 286 10.97 -3.43 -26.75
N PRO A 287 11.94 -3.82 -27.61
CA PRO A 287 13.31 -4.08 -27.18
C PRO A 287 13.99 -2.90 -26.49
N ARG A 288 13.63 -1.66 -26.84
CA ARG A 288 14.23 -0.45 -26.24
C ARG A 288 13.75 -0.25 -24.81
N ASP A 289 12.46 -0.43 -24.56
CA ASP A 289 11.91 -0.33 -23.20
C ASP A 289 12.41 -1.48 -22.33
N ARG A 290 12.57 -2.68 -22.91
CA ARG A 290 13.21 -3.81 -22.23
C ARG A 290 14.65 -3.48 -21.83
N GLU A 291 15.44 -2.93 -22.74
CA GLU A 291 16.83 -2.55 -22.46
C GLU A 291 16.92 -1.45 -21.40
N ARG A 292 16.00 -0.46 -21.43
CA ARG A 292 15.92 0.57 -20.39
C ARG A 292 15.65 -0.03 -19.02
N LEU A 293 14.71 -0.97 -18.89
CA LEU A 293 14.40 -1.65 -17.63
C LEU A 293 15.61 -2.42 -17.08
N LEU A 294 16.37 -3.10 -17.94
CA LEU A 294 17.54 -3.89 -17.54
C LEU A 294 18.77 -3.03 -17.18
N ARG A 295 18.79 -1.75 -17.57
CA ARG A 295 19.88 -0.81 -17.28
C ARG A 295 19.63 0.05 -16.04
N ILE A 296 18.53 -0.16 -15.33
CA ILE A 296 18.22 0.59 -14.11
C ILE A 296 19.32 0.28 -13.08
N PRO A 297 20.03 1.30 -12.56
CA PRO A 297 21.11 1.08 -11.62
C PRO A 297 20.57 0.43 -10.34
N LEU A 298 21.26 -0.62 -9.89
CA LEU A 298 20.89 -1.36 -8.68
C LEU A 298 21.29 -0.59 -7.41
N THR A 299 22.26 0.31 -7.51
CA THR A 299 22.71 1.15 -6.39
C THR A 299 22.03 2.52 -6.45
N GLY A 300 21.24 2.83 -5.41
CA GLY A 300 20.70 4.16 -5.11
C GLY A 300 21.15 4.60 -3.73
#